data_AF-A0AAU1KXA9-F1
#
_entry.id   AF-A0AAU1KXA9-F1
#
_cell.length_a   1.000
_cell.length_b   1.000
_cell.length_c   1.000
_cell.angle_alpha   90.00
_cell.angle_beta   90.00
_cell.angle_gamma   90.00
#
_symmetry.space_group_name_H-M   'P 1'
#
loop_
_entity.id
_entity.type
_entity.pdbx_description
1 polymer ?
#
loop_
_entity_poly.entity_id
_entity_poly.type
_entity_poly.pdbx_seq_one_letter_code
_entity_poly.pdbx_strand_id
1 'polypeptide(L)'
;MALKLSWRHHAIADAGLVTLYWFPEGPREVGGAEGPVPDLLGSSRLSRTRVKATATPQEVTAWNAAALACLSELTPSIAELERVEARLWRWRRRWVSRRWAEGTYGRAKAVFLERVEPAAAAYRPVREAVERRIAEQEQERIDAGRRAYQEQERRLAEARARFAEWEWRQAAADRPLPGGSTPRELAARGETPPAWPAELRETVGDIDAWWRRVHASARNERAREEAVRKVAGAITETAAALEAAGRPGISTVKDRPYEARHGWWVHFDWSGLPDATPLRTPPDMPTGHLYAGQWRGAAYHPDRILLVRRPSGAYGLASVTSESIANGMATRYKWWEREIEGFAQALVPERLDCHAAHTFQVAVSLRITDHADPAVFVPYADAVARRATAAFRAMAAEQALSDPEDTT
;
A
#
# COMPACT_ATOMS: atom_id res chain seq x y z
N MET A 1 22.86 -23.69 -10.69
CA MET A 1 22.25 -22.75 -11.67
C MET A 1 22.89 -23.02 -13.01
N ALA A 2 22.09 -23.20 -14.07
CA ALA A 2 22.56 -23.48 -15.42
C ALA A 2 22.42 -22.25 -16.33
N LEU A 3 23.26 -22.18 -17.36
CA LEU A 3 23.08 -21.33 -18.53
C LEU A 3 22.45 -22.17 -19.63
N LYS A 4 21.21 -21.82 -20.01
CA LYS A 4 20.59 -22.30 -21.24
C LYS A 4 21.17 -21.52 -22.42
N LEU A 5 21.85 -22.23 -23.31
CA LEU A 5 22.49 -21.69 -24.51
C LEU A 5 21.66 -22.13 -25.73
N SER A 6 21.25 -21.15 -26.54
CA SER A 6 20.49 -21.40 -27.78
C SER A 6 21.03 -20.52 -28.91
N TRP A 7 21.31 -21.10 -30.07
CA TRP A 7 21.87 -20.39 -31.22
C TRP A 7 20.80 -19.60 -31.98
N ARG A 8 21.21 -18.45 -32.53
CA ARG A 8 20.35 -17.60 -33.39
C ARG A 8 20.46 -17.90 -34.89
N HIS A 9 21.25 -18.89 -35.30
CA HIS A 9 21.46 -19.20 -36.71
C HIS A 9 20.26 -19.98 -37.27
N HIS A 10 19.63 -19.45 -38.32
CA HIS A 10 18.42 -19.99 -38.93
C HIS A 10 18.51 -21.50 -39.26
N ALA A 11 19.57 -21.93 -39.97
CA ALA A 11 19.75 -23.35 -40.34
C ALA A 11 19.90 -24.33 -39.14
N ILE A 12 20.17 -23.80 -37.95
CA ILE A 12 20.30 -24.55 -36.69
C ILE A 12 18.92 -24.61 -36.01
N ALA A 13 18.26 -23.45 -35.88
CA ALA A 13 16.89 -23.34 -35.38
C ALA A 13 15.87 -24.17 -36.19
N ASP A 14 15.96 -24.14 -37.53
CA ASP A 14 15.13 -24.93 -38.45
C ASP A 14 15.17 -26.44 -38.16
N ALA A 15 16.28 -26.93 -37.61
CA ALA A 15 16.51 -28.35 -37.37
C ALA A 15 16.14 -28.80 -35.94
N GLY A 16 15.68 -27.90 -35.06
CA GLY A 16 15.44 -28.21 -33.64
C GLY A 16 16.73 -28.49 -32.84
N LEU A 17 17.87 -28.11 -33.43
CA LEU A 17 19.21 -28.20 -32.88
C LEU A 17 19.63 -26.79 -32.41
N VAL A 18 20.50 -26.59 -31.44
CA VAL A 18 20.60 -27.34 -30.19
C VAL A 18 20.25 -26.37 -29.05
N THR A 19 19.57 -26.85 -28.01
CA THR A 19 19.60 -26.20 -26.68
C THR A 19 20.62 -26.95 -25.84
N LEU A 20 21.69 -26.27 -25.41
CA LEU A 20 22.62 -26.81 -24.43
C LEU A 20 22.39 -26.19 -23.06
N TYR A 21 22.71 -26.95 -22.01
CA TYR A 21 22.76 -26.47 -20.64
C TYR A 21 24.20 -26.59 -20.12
N TRP A 22 24.74 -25.46 -19.65
CA TRP A 22 26.09 -25.37 -19.08
C TRP A 22 26.02 -24.97 -17.61
N PHE A 23 26.73 -25.68 -16.74
CA PHE A 23 26.73 -25.46 -15.30
C PHE A 23 28.09 -24.86 -14.89
N PRO A 24 28.19 -23.54 -14.66
CA PRO A 24 29.46 -22.93 -14.25
C PRO A 24 29.89 -23.45 -12.88
N GLU A 25 31.14 -23.88 -12.80
CA GLU A 25 31.79 -24.29 -11.55
C GLU A 25 32.14 -23.05 -10.72
N GLY A 26 31.68 -23.02 -9.47
CA GLY A 26 31.97 -21.97 -8.49
C GLY A 26 30.93 -20.83 -8.41
N PRO A 27 30.78 -20.20 -7.23
CA PRO A 27 29.97 -19.00 -7.06
C PRO A 27 30.69 -17.80 -7.68
N ARG A 28 30.38 -17.48 -8.94
CA ARG A 28 30.87 -16.24 -9.54
C ARG A 28 30.22 -15.03 -8.90
N GLU A 29 31.06 -14.21 -8.28
CA GLU A 29 30.73 -12.89 -7.78
C GLU A 29 30.14 -12.00 -8.89
N VAL A 30 29.41 -10.99 -8.45
CA VAL A 30 28.65 -10.08 -9.33
C VAL A 30 29.62 -9.17 -10.09
N GLY A 31 30.07 -9.59 -11.28
CA GLY A 31 30.66 -8.69 -12.29
C GLY A 31 31.94 -9.13 -13.01
N GLY A 32 32.60 -10.23 -12.60
CA GLY A 32 33.93 -10.60 -13.12
C GLY A 32 33.97 -11.78 -14.09
N ALA A 33 34.45 -11.53 -15.31
CA ALA A 33 34.89 -12.48 -16.36
C ALA A 33 33.91 -13.62 -16.79
N GLU A 34 33.69 -13.75 -18.11
CA GLU A 34 32.98 -14.91 -18.65
C GLU A 34 33.81 -16.20 -18.55
N GLY A 35 33.19 -17.35 -18.84
CA GLY A 35 33.90 -18.64 -18.77
C GLY A 35 34.64 -18.92 -20.08
N PRO A 36 35.58 -19.88 -20.11
CA PRO A 36 36.23 -20.28 -21.36
C PRO A 36 35.21 -20.74 -22.43
N VAL A 37 34.08 -21.33 -22.00
CA VAL A 37 33.00 -21.78 -22.89
C VAL A 37 32.26 -20.59 -23.56
N PRO A 38 31.74 -19.57 -22.84
CA PRO A 38 31.21 -18.35 -23.46
C PRO A 38 32.06 -17.68 -24.55
N ASP A 39 33.39 -17.62 -24.39
CA ASP A 39 34.30 -17.00 -25.36
C ASP A 39 34.53 -17.88 -26.60
N LEU A 40 34.64 -19.21 -26.41
CA LEU A 40 34.73 -20.19 -27.50
C LEU A 40 33.52 -20.18 -28.45
N LEU A 41 32.37 -19.65 -28.03
CA LEU A 41 31.11 -19.71 -28.78
C LEU A 41 30.69 -18.41 -29.46
N GLY A 42 31.41 -17.31 -29.22
CA GLY A 42 31.06 -15.98 -29.74
C GLY A 42 29.84 -15.38 -29.04
N SER A 43 30.07 -14.52 -28.06
CA SER A 43 29.06 -13.95 -27.15
C SER A 43 27.85 -13.29 -27.81
N SER A 44 27.97 -12.78 -29.04
CA SER A 44 26.89 -12.10 -29.79
C SER A 44 25.86 -13.03 -30.46
N ARG A 45 26.11 -14.35 -30.51
CA ARG A 45 25.34 -15.30 -31.34
C ARG A 45 24.43 -16.26 -30.56
N LEU A 46 24.51 -16.20 -29.23
CA LEU A 46 23.73 -17.03 -28.31
C LEU A 46 22.63 -16.21 -27.63
N SER A 47 21.43 -16.80 -27.49
CA SER A 47 20.54 -16.45 -26.39
C SER A 47 21.05 -17.13 -25.12
N ARG A 48 21.10 -16.38 -24.01
CA ARG A 48 21.57 -16.86 -22.71
C ARG A 48 20.49 -16.65 -21.66
N THR A 49 19.84 -17.72 -21.23
CA THR A 49 18.85 -17.67 -20.14
C THR A 49 19.42 -18.40 -18.92
N ARG A 50 19.46 -17.73 -17.76
CA ARG A 50 19.80 -18.39 -16.49
C ARG A 50 18.61 -19.23 -16.04
N VAL A 51 18.83 -20.52 -15.79
CA VAL A 51 17.78 -21.43 -15.32
C VAL A 51 18.22 -22.06 -14.01
N LYS A 52 17.28 -22.25 -13.07
CA LYS A 52 17.53 -23.05 -11.88
C LYS A 52 17.31 -24.51 -12.23
N ALA A 53 18.37 -25.28 -12.04
CA ALA A 53 18.39 -26.74 -12.09
C ALA A 53 19.31 -27.17 -10.95
N THR A 54 18.80 -28.02 -10.06
CA THR A 54 19.60 -28.75 -9.07
C THR A 54 20.08 -30.07 -9.66
N ALA A 55 21.31 -30.44 -9.31
CA ALA A 55 21.99 -31.64 -9.78
C ALA A 55 23.11 -31.96 -8.78
N THR A 56 23.43 -33.24 -8.65
CA THR A 56 24.62 -33.68 -7.93
C THR A 56 25.90 -33.22 -8.63
N PRO A 57 27.04 -33.11 -7.93
CA PRO A 57 28.31 -32.78 -8.57
C PRO A 57 28.68 -33.73 -9.74
N GLN A 58 28.35 -35.02 -9.60
CA GLN A 58 28.58 -36.04 -10.63
C GLN A 58 27.71 -35.82 -11.88
N GLU A 59 26.42 -35.52 -11.71
CA GLU A 59 25.54 -35.12 -12.83
C GLU A 59 26.07 -33.85 -13.51
N VAL A 60 26.48 -32.83 -12.75
CA VAL A 60 27.05 -31.58 -13.28
C VAL A 60 28.28 -31.85 -14.15
N THR A 61 29.25 -32.63 -13.66
CA THR A 61 30.45 -33.00 -14.43
C THR A 61 30.09 -33.78 -15.70
N ALA A 62 29.20 -34.76 -15.61
CA ALA A 62 28.78 -35.56 -16.77
C ALA A 62 28.04 -34.73 -17.83
N TRP A 63 27.13 -33.84 -17.40
CA TRP A 63 26.37 -32.97 -18.30
C TRP A 63 27.24 -31.91 -18.96
N ASN A 64 28.18 -31.32 -18.22
CA ASN A 64 29.18 -30.40 -18.77
C ASN A 64 30.11 -31.10 -19.77
N ALA A 65 30.57 -32.32 -19.49
CA ALA A 65 31.39 -33.11 -20.41
C ALA A 65 30.64 -33.41 -21.72
N ALA A 66 29.37 -33.84 -21.64
CA ALA A 66 28.53 -34.07 -22.81
C ALA A 66 28.25 -32.77 -23.59
N ALA A 67 28.06 -31.65 -22.91
CA ALA A 67 27.92 -30.34 -23.55
C ALA A 67 29.21 -29.94 -24.29
N LEU A 68 30.39 -30.13 -23.69
CA LEU A 68 31.67 -29.86 -24.34
C LEU A 68 31.90 -30.72 -25.58
N ALA A 69 31.60 -32.03 -25.52
CA ALA A 69 31.70 -32.92 -26.67
C ALA A 69 30.73 -32.55 -27.80
N CYS A 70 29.53 -32.04 -27.49
CA CYS A 70 28.63 -31.49 -28.48
C CYS A 70 29.19 -30.18 -29.09
N LEU A 71 29.77 -29.32 -28.26
CA LEU A 71 30.36 -28.04 -28.67
C LEU A 71 31.62 -28.17 -29.53
N SER A 72 32.46 -29.19 -29.32
CA SER A 72 33.65 -29.42 -30.13
C SER A 72 33.32 -29.76 -31.58
N GLU A 73 32.18 -30.40 -31.84
CA GLU A 73 31.69 -30.70 -33.20
C GLU A 73 30.89 -29.54 -33.80
N LEU A 74 30.05 -28.88 -32.99
CA LEU A 74 29.22 -27.76 -33.41
C LEU A 74 30.06 -26.55 -33.86
N THR A 75 30.99 -26.08 -33.02
CA THR A 75 31.74 -24.83 -33.25
C THR A 75 32.48 -24.78 -34.60
N PRO A 76 33.32 -25.77 -34.99
CA PRO A 76 34.00 -25.75 -36.29
C PRO A 76 33.02 -25.90 -37.46
N SER A 77 31.97 -26.72 -37.32
CA SER A 77 30.96 -26.95 -38.35
C SER A 77 30.15 -25.68 -38.64
N ILE A 78 29.77 -24.92 -37.61
CA ILE A 78 29.14 -23.61 -37.74
C ILE A 78 30.08 -22.63 -38.47
N ALA A 79 31.35 -22.56 -38.03
CA ALA A 79 32.33 -21.67 -38.65
C ALA A 79 32.64 -22.03 -40.12
N GLU A 80 32.48 -23.29 -40.53
CA GLU A 80 32.56 -23.72 -41.95
C GLU A 80 31.31 -23.27 -42.74
N LEU A 81 30.10 -23.53 -42.23
CA LEU A 81 28.85 -23.12 -42.88
C LEU A 81 28.76 -21.61 -43.06
N GLU A 82 29.13 -20.84 -42.04
CA GLU A 82 29.18 -19.37 -42.08
C GLU A 82 30.19 -18.84 -43.11
N ARG A 83 31.38 -19.46 -43.23
CA ARG A 83 32.36 -19.09 -44.27
C ARG A 83 31.81 -19.30 -45.67
N VAL A 84 31.02 -20.37 -45.89
CA VAL A 84 30.31 -20.61 -47.14
C VAL A 84 29.21 -19.57 -47.36
N GLU A 85 28.39 -19.28 -46.34
CA GLU A 85 27.33 -18.26 -46.45
C GLU A 85 27.90 -16.86 -46.77
N ALA A 86 28.94 -16.43 -46.07
CA ALA A 86 29.61 -15.15 -46.30
C ALA A 86 30.19 -15.04 -47.73
N ARG A 87 30.81 -16.12 -48.24
CA ARG A 87 31.32 -16.19 -49.62
C ARG A 87 30.19 -16.12 -50.66
N LEU A 88 29.03 -16.71 -50.36
CA LEU A 88 27.87 -16.77 -51.27
C LEU A 88 26.93 -15.55 -51.16
N TRP A 89 27.00 -14.76 -50.09
CA TRP A 89 26.11 -13.62 -49.82
C TRP A 89 26.03 -12.62 -50.98
N ARG A 90 27.18 -12.28 -51.61
CA ARG A 90 27.24 -11.37 -52.77
C ARG A 90 26.56 -11.95 -54.02
N TRP A 91 26.50 -13.28 -54.15
CA TRP A 91 25.95 -13.99 -55.30
C TRP A 91 24.46 -14.30 -55.15
N ARG A 92 23.98 -14.54 -53.92
CA ARG A 92 22.54 -14.66 -53.61
C ARG A 92 21.73 -13.43 -53.99
N ARG A 93 22.34 -12.23 -53.95
CA ARG A 93 21.73 -10.96 -54.37
C ARG A 93 21.61 -10.77 -55.89
N ARG A 94 22.22 -11.64 -56.71
CA ARG A 94 22.17 -11.56 -58.19
C ARG A 94 21.29 -12.68 -58.74
N TRP A 95 20.18 -12.31 -59.40
CA TRP A 95 19.18 -13.25 -59.95
C TRP A 95 19.79 -14.42 -60.75
N VAL A 96 20.74 -14.14 -61.65
CA VAL A 96 21.37 -15.15 -62.52
C VAL A 96 22.19 -16.18 -61.72
N SER A 97 22.87 -15.76 -60.65
CA SER A 97 23.74 -16.63 -59.83
C SER A 97 23.02 -17.25 -58.64
N ARG A 98 21.77 -16.85 -58.38
CA ARG A 98 21.00 -17.21 -57.18
C ARG A 98 20.82 -18.72 -57.02
N ARG A 99 20.34 -19.42 -58.06
CA ARG A 99 20.15 -20.89 -58.04
C ARG A 99 21.45 -21.66 -57.74
N TRP A 100 22.58 -21.21 -58.28
CA TRP A 100 23.89 -21.80 -58.03
C TRP A 100 24.38 -21.57 -56.59
N ALA A 101 24.15 -20.36 -56.05
CA ALA A 101 24.48 -20.03 -54.67
C ALA A 101 23.56 -20.76 -53.67
N GLU A 102 22.28 -20.92 -53.98
CA GLU A 102 21.32 -21.71 -53.21
C GLU A 102 21.71 -23.21 -53.20
N GLY A 103 22.02 -23.80 -54.37
CA GLY A 103 22.48 -25.20 -54.45
C GLY A 103 23.82 -25.46 -53.76
N THR A 104 24.75 -24.49 -53.80
CA THR A 104 26.05 -24.60 -53.11
C THR A 104 25.89 -24.48 -51.59
N TYR A 105 25.04 -23.57 -51.12
CA TYR A 105 24.69 -23.51 -49.70
C TYR A 105 23.89 -24.74 -49.25
N GLY A 106 22.99 -25.28 -50.08
CA GLY A 106 22.24 -26.50 -49.78
C GLY A 106 23.16 -27.70 -49.53
N ARG A 107 24.20 -27.87 -50.36
CA ARG A 107 25.26 -28.87 -50.12
C ARG A 107 26.03 -28.62 -48.81
N ALA A 108 26.41 -27.38 -48.53
CA ALA A 108 27.09 -27.05 -47.28
C ALA A 108 26.21 -27.26 -46.04
N LYS A 109 24.89 -26.95 -46.12
CA LYS A 109 23.91 -27.24 -45.08
C LYS A 109 23.73 -28.75 -44.88
N ALA A 110 23.74 -29.54 -45.95
CA ALA A 110 23.67 -31.01 -45.85
C ALA A 110 24.90 -31.58 -45.12
N VAL A 111 26.13 -31.20 -45.52
CA VAL A 111 27.38 -31.62 -44.84
C VAL A 111 27.43 -31.13 -43.38
N PHE A 112 26.92 -29.93 -43.11
CA PHE A 112 26.78 -29.43 -41.75
C PHE A 112 25.83 -30.30 -40.91
N LEU A 113 24.64 -30.64 -41.43
CA LEU A 113 23.67 -31.48 -40.73
C LEU A 113 24.21 -32.90 -40.51
N GLU A 114 24.84 -33.51 -41.52
CA GLU A 114 25.46 -34.83 -41.44
C GLU A 114 26.47 -34.94 -40.28
N ARG A 115 27.24 -33.87 -39.99
CA ARG A 115 28.18 -33.83 -38.85
C ARG A 115 27.52 -33.50 -37.52
N VAL A 116 26.53 -32.61 -37.52
CA VAL A 116 25.92 -32.07 -36.28
C VAL A 116 24.79 -32.94 -35.74
N GLU A 117 24.04 -33.65 -36.58
CA GLU A 117 22.96 -34.54 -36.15
C GLU A 117 23.44 -35.65 -35.20
N PRO A 118 24.57 -36.37 -35.45
CA PRO A 118 25.12 -37.34 -34.50
C PRO A 118 25.51 -36.71 -33.16
N ALA A 119 26.19 -35.56 -33.16
CA ALA A 119 26.61 -34.86 -31.94
C ALA A 119 25.41 -34.35 -31.11
N ALA A 120 24.36 -33.87 -31.79
CA ALA A 120 23.13 -33.45 -31.15
C ALA A 120 22.27 -34.62 -30.67
N ALA A 121 22.30 -35.76 -31.38
CA ALA A 121 21.67 -37.01 -30.93
C ALA A 121 22.37 -37.59 -29.69
N ALA A 122 23.71 -37.53 -29.62
CA ALA A 122 24.48 -37.95 -28.45
C ALA A 122 24.22 -37.06 -27.22
N TYR A 123 24.02 -35.75 -27.39
CA TYR A 123 23.66 -34.85 -26.28
C TYR A 123 22.18 -34.94 -25.87
N ARG A 124 21.29 -35.43 -26.75
CA ARG A 124 19.83 -35.44 -26.53
C ARG A 124 19.40 -36.03 -25.16
N PRO A 125 19.93 -37.17 -24.68
CA PRO A 125 19.54 -37.72 -23.38
C PRO A 125 19.91 -36.80 -22.21
N VAL A 126 21.03 -36.07 -22.31
CA VAL A 126 21.44 -35.08 -21.31
C VAL A 126 20.53 -33.86 -21.35
N ARG A 127 20.19 -33.36 -22.54
CA ARG A 127 19.20 -32.27 -22.70
C ARG A 127 17.88 -32.64 -22.04
N GLU A 128 17.36 -33.83 -22.33
CA GLU A 128 16.07 -34.32 -21.81
C GLU A 128 16.12 -34.59 -20.30
N ALA A 129 17.26 -35.04 -19.76
CA ALA A 129 17.46 -35.14 -18.31
C ALA A 129 17.43 -33.77 -17.63
N VAL A 130 18.13 -32.77 -18.18
CA VAL A 130 18.15 -31.41 -17.63
C VAL A 130 16.79 -30.72 -17.76
N GLU A 131 16.10 -30.85 -18.90
CA GLU A 131 14.79 -30.23 -19.13
C GLU A 131 13.70 -30.84 -18.25
N ARG A 132 13.69 -32.16 -18.07
CA ARG A 132 12.85 -32.84 -17.08
C ARG A 132 13.12 -32.34 -15.65
N ARG A 133 14.39 -32.25 -15.24
CA ARG A 133 14.79 -31.74 -13.92
C ARG A 133 14.35 -30.29 -13.68
N ILE A 134 14.39 -29.45 -14.71
CA ILE A 134 13.88 -28.07 -14.68
C ILE A 134 12.35 -28.06 -14.54
N ALA A 135 11.64 -28.90 -15.30
CA ALA A 135 10.19 -29.00 -15.24
C ALA A 135 9.70 -29.51 -13.88
N GLU A 136 10.35 -30.53 -13.32
CA GLU A 136 10.11 -31.02 -11.95
C GLU A 136 10.23 -29.89 -10.92
N GLN A 137 11.31 -29.11 -10.98
CA GLN A 137 11.55 -28.01 -10.03
C GLN A 137 10.60 -26.82 -10.20
N GLU A 138 10.19 -26.52 -11.44
CA GLU A 138 9.19 -25.49 -11.68
C GLU A 138 7.81 -25.94 -11.17
N GLN A 139 7.46 -27.22 -11.36
CA GLN A 139 6.24 -27.80 -10.81
C GLN A 139 6.25 -27.80 -9.28
N GLU A 140 7.34 -28.25 -8.63
CA GLU A 140 7.53 -28.16 -7.18
C GLU A 140 7.41 -26.72 -6.66
N ARG A 141 7.96 -25.74 -7.39
CA ARG A 141 7.87 -24.32 -7.05
C ARG A 141 6.44 -23.79 -7.18
N ILE A 142 5.72 -24.17 -8.23
CA ILE A 142 4.31 -23.83 -8.44
C ILE A 142 3.44 -24.44 -7.33
N ASP A 143 3.67 -25.71 -6.96
CA ASP A 143 2.88 -26.40 -5.94
C ASP A 143 3.25 -25.97 -4.51
N ALA A 144 4.51 -25.60 -4.25
CA ALA A 144 4.90 -24.92 -3.02
C ALA A 144 4.26 -23.52 -2.93
N GLY A 145 4.29 -22.75 -4.01
CA GLY A 145 3.62 -21.44 -4.09
C GLY A 145 2.11 -21.54 -3.88
N ARG A 146 1.46 -22.54 -4.51
CA ARG A 146 0.03 -22.83 -4.34
C ARG A 146 -0.31 -23.20 -2.90
N ARG A 147 0.47 -24.09 -2.27
CA ARG A 147 0.28 -24.46 -0.85
C ARG A 147 0.49 -23.28 0.09
N ALA A 148 1.51 -22.45 -0.14
CA ALA A 148 1.75 -21.24 0.65
C ALA A 148 0.61 -20.23 0.50
N TYR A 149 0.09 -20.04 -0.71
CA TYR A 149 -1.06 -19.18 -0.99
C TYR A 149 -2.34 -19.71 -0.32
N GLN A 150 -2.64 -21.00 -0.44
CA GLN A 150 -3.79 -21.64 0.22
C GLN A 150 -3.71 -21.55 1.75
N GLU A 151 -2.52 -21.73 2.33
CA GLU A 151 -2.28 -21.56 3.76
C GLU A 151 -2.47 -20.10 4.21
N GLN A 152 -2.05 -19.15 3.38
CA GLN A 152 -2.26 -17.72 3.62
C GLN A 152 -3.75 -17.35 3.55
N GLU A 153 -4.50 -17.87 2.57
CA GLU A 153 -5.96 -17.69 2.47
C GLU A 153 -6.70 -18.34 3.65
N ARG A 154 -6.27 -19.53 4.10
CA ARG A 154 -6.83 -20.19 5.29
C ARG A 154 -6.66 -19.34 6.54
N ARG A 155 -5.43 -18.88 6.82
CA ARG A 155 -5.15 -17.98 7.96
C ARG A 155 -5.92 -16.67 7.88
N LEU A 156 -6.10 -16.12 6.68
CA LEU A 156 -6.96 -14.96 6.45
C LEU A 156 -8.42 -15.22 6.79
N ALA A 157 -8.98 -16.35 6.33
CA ALA A 157 -10.36 -16.74 6.61
C ALA A 157 -10.57 -16.93 8.12
N GLU A 158 -9.67 -17.64 8.81
CA GLU A 158 -9.68 -17.83 10.27
C GLU A 158 -9.56 -16.50 11.03
N ALA A 159 -8.72 -15.57 10.57
CA ALA A 159 -8.56 -14.27 11.20
C ALA A 159 -9.73 -13.30 10.91
N ARG A 160 -10.39 -13.42 9.76
CA ARG A 160 -11.66 -12.71 9.46
C ARG A 160 -12.82 -13.27 10.28
N ALA A 161 -12.91 -14.60 10.43
CA ALA A 161 -13.94 -15.24 11.24
C ALA A 161 -13.87 -14.81 12.72
N ARG A 162 -12.66 -14.81 13.30
CA ARG A 162 -12.44 -14.29 14.68
C ARG A 162 -12.79 -12.80 14.82
N PHE A 163 -12.58 -12.00 13.78
CA PHE A 163 -12.97 -10.59 13.79
C PHE A 163 -14.48 -10.40 13.70
N ALA A 164 -15.16 -11.10 12.79
CA ALA A 164 -16.62 -11.07 12.70
C ALA A 164 -17.30 -11.58 13.99
N GLU A 165 -16.72 -12.59 14.64
CA GLU A 165 -17.17 -13.06 15.96
C GLU A 165 -16.97 -11.98 17.03
N TRP A 166 -15.82 -11.30 17.04
CA TRP A 166 -15.56 -10.19 17.96
C TRP A 166 -16.55 -9.02 17.75
N GLU A 167 -16.81 -8.61 16.50
CA GLU A 167 -17.79 -7.59 16.16
C GLU A 167 -19.20 -8.00 16.60
N TRP A 168 -19.59 -9.25 16.35
CA TRP A 168 -20.87 -9.80 16.79
C TRP A 168 -21.01 -9.75 18.32
N ARG A 169 -19.96 -10.07 19.08
CA ARG A 169 -19.97 -9.97 20.56
C ARG A 169 -20.12 -8.52 21.03
N GLN A 170 -19.47 -7.54 20.39
CA GLN A 170 -19.69 -6.12 20.72
C GLN A 170 -21.14 -5.70 20.42
N ALA A 171 -21.65 -6.02 19.22
CA ALA A 171 -23.00 -5.67 18.80
C ALA A 171 -24.10 -6.39 19.62
N ALA A 172 -23.83 -7.59 20.12
CA ALA A 172 -24.70 -8.31 21.05
C ALA A 172 -24.68 -7.68 22.45
N ALA A 173 -23.52 -7.24 22.92
CA ALA A 173 -23.38 -6.57 24.21
C ALA A 173 -24.00 -5.16 24.24
N ASP A 174 -24.07 -4.46 23.10
CA ASP A 174 -24.70 -3.13 22.98
C ASP A 174 -26.24 -3.16 22.80
N ARG A 175 -26.87 -4.35 22.78
CA ARG A 175 -28.33 -4.47 22.59
C ARG A 175 -29.13 -3.86 23.74
N PRO A 176 -30.36 -3.35 23.47
CA PRO A 176 -31.31 -2.98 24.51
C PRO A 176 -31.53 -4.10 25.53
N LEU A 177 -31.45 -3.75 26.82
CA LEU A 177 -31.78 -4.65 27.93
C LEU A 177 -33.31 -4.76 28.09
N PRO A 178 -33.82 -5.74 28.88
CA PRO A 178 -35.20 -5.72 29.35
C PRO A 178 -35.54 -4.38 30.02
N GLY A 179 -36.48 -3.64 29.45
CA GLY A 179 -36.75 -2.22 29.77
C GLY A 179 -36.45 -1.24 28.64
N GLY A 180 -35.80 -1.68 27.55
CA GLY A 180 -35.65 -0.93 26.31
C GLY A 180 -34.42 -0.02 26.23
N SER A 181 -33.74 0.27 27.35
CA SER A 181 -32.51 1.05 27.35
C SER A 181 -31.28 0.21 26.97
N THR A 182 -30.35 0.79 26.22
CA THR A 182 -29.04 0.19 25.96
C THR A 182 -28.10 0.32 27.17
N PRO A 183 -27.09 -0.56 27.32
CA PRO A 183 -26.05 -0.40 28.35
C PRO A 183 -25.34 0.97 28.29
N ARG A 184 -25.12 1.52 27.08
CA ARG A 184 -24.53 2.85 26.89
C ARG A 184 -25.42 3.97 27.46
N GLU A 185 -26.74 3.91 27.25
CA GLU A 185 -27.70 4.88 27.82
C GLU A 185 -27.80 4.81 29.34
N LEU A 186 -27.70 3.61 29.92
CA LEU A 186 -27.66 3.40 31.37
C LEU A 186 -26.36 3.97 31.94
N ALA A 187 -25.22 3.66 31.31
CA ALA A 187 -23.91 4.16 31.72
C ALA A 187 -23.81 5.70 31.63
N ALA A 188 -24.43 6.31 30.61
CA ALA A 188 -24.50 7.77 30.44
C ALA A 188 -25.34 8.46 31.54
N ARG A 189 -26.37 7.77 32.06
CA ARG A 189 -27.18 8.22 33.21
C ARG A 189 -26.55 7.89 34.57
N GLY A 190 -25.50 7.06 34.61
CA GLY A 190 -24.92 6.54 35.85
C GLY A 190 -25.76 5.44 36.52
N GLU A 191 -26.74 4.88 35.79
CA GLU A 191 -27.60 3.80 36.25
C GLU A 191 -26.93 2.45 36.01
N THR A 192 -26.91 1.57 37.02
CA THR A 192 -26.55 0.16 36.85
C THR A 192 -27.83 -0.67 36.93
N PRO A 193 -28.12 -1.57 35.96
CA PRO A 193 -29.32 -2.37 35.99
C PRO A 193 -29.29 -3.36 37.17
N PRO A 194 -30.44 -3.68 37.79
CA PRO A 194 -30.50 -4.52 38.99
C PRO A 194 -30.08 -5.98 38.74
N ALA A 195 -30.15 -6.44 37.49
CA ALA A 195 -29.61 -7.72 37.07
C ALA A 195 -29.24 -7.69 35.58
N TRP A 196 -28.12 -8.32 35.23
CA TRP A 196 -27.70 -8.54 33.85
C TRP A 196 -28.38 -9.79 33.27
N PRO A 197 -28.92 -9.77 32.03
CA PRO A 197 -29.41 -10.97 31.35
C PRO A 197 -28.35 -12.08 31.29
N ALA A 198 -28.77 -13.36 31.37
CA ALA A 198 -27.84 -14.49 31.30
C ALA A 198 -27.05 -14.51 29.98
N GLU A 199 -27.75 -14.30 28.86
CA GLU A 199 -27.20 -14.18 27.50
C GLU A 199 -26.07 -13.15 27.40
N LEU A 200 -26.21 -12.01 28.09
CA LEU A 200 -25.19 -10.96 28.13
C LEU A 200 -23.95 -11.41 28.92
N ARG A 201 -24.14 -12.05 30.08
CA ARG A 201 -23.03 -12.59 30.89
C ARG A 201 -22.25 -13.65 30.11
N GLU A 202 -22.95 -14.53 29.40
CA GLU A 202 -22.33 -15.53 28.50
C GLU A 202 -21.57 -14.87 27.34
N THR A 203 -22.10 -13.78 26.77
CA THR A 203 -21.47 -13.04 25.66
C THR A 203 -20.19 -12.31 26.06
N VAL A 204 -20.17 -11.64 27.22
CA VAL A 204 -19.04 -10.79 27.65
C VAL A 204 -18.08 -11.46 28.64
N GLY A 205 -18.51 -12.52 29.31
CA GLY A 205 -17.76 -13.21 30.37
C GLY A 205 -17.65 -12.38 31.65
N ASP A 206 -16.59 -11.58 31.75
CA ASP A 206 -16.38 -10.68 32.89
C ASP A 206 -17.26 -9.43 32.74
N ILE A 207 -18.44 -9.51 33.37
CA ILE A 207 -19.46 -8.47 33.35
C ILE A 207 -18.99 -7.17 34.01
N ASP A 208 -18.13 -7.23 35.05
CA ASP A 208 -17.67 -6.06 35.80
C ASP A 208 -16.51 -5.34 35.08
N ALA A 209 -15.61 -6.07 34.42
CA ALA A 209 -14.63 -5.48 33.52
C ALA A 209 -15.29 -4.90 32.25
N TRP A 210 -16.28 -5.60 31.68
CA TRP A 210 -17.06 -5.06 30.57
C TRP A 210 -17.82 -3.79 30.97
N TRP A 211 -18.55 -3.80 32.09
CA TRP A 211 -19.36 -2.65 32.51
C TRP A 211 -18.51 -1.41 32.83
N ARG A 212 -17.33 -1.60 33.43
CA ARG A 212 -16.34 -0.51 33.59
C ARG A 212 -15.90 0.10 32.25
N ARG A 213 -15.76 -0.70 31.18
CA ARG A 213 -15.48 -0.17 29.82
C ARG A 213 -16.68 0.60 29.25
N VAL A 214 -17.91 0.16 29.47
CA VAL A 214 -19.10 0.91 29.01
C VAL A 214 -19.23 2.26 29.74
N HIS A 215 -18.99 2.31 31.05
CA HIS A 215 -18.89 3.58 31.80
C HIS A 215 -17.73 4.47 31.33
N ALA A 216 -16.57 3.89 30.99
CA ALA A 216 -15.47 4.63 30.40
C ALA A 216 -15.87 5.26 29.04
N SER A 217 -16.51 4.49 28.17
CA SER A 217 -17.06 4.98 26.89
C SER A 217 -18.05 6.12 27.08
N ALA A 218 -19.04 5.96 27.95
CA ALA A 218 -20.03 7.00 28.23
C ALA A 218 -19.39 8.29 28.79
N ARG A 219 -18.36 8.17 29.64
CA ARG A 219 -17.59 9.32 30.15
C ARG A 219 -16.79 10.01 29.04
N ASN A 220 -16.19 9.25 28.14
CA ASN A 220 -15.45 9.78 26.99
C ASN A 220 -16.38 10.51 26.01
N GLU A 221 -17.52 9.91 25.66
CA GLU A 221 -18.47 10.55 24.74
C GLU A 221 -19.03 11.85 25.34
N ARG A 222 -19.41 11.86 26.62
CA ARG A 222 -19.84 13.08 27.31
C ARG A 222 -18.76 14.18 27.30
N ALA A 223 -17.50 13.82 27.52
CA ALA A 223 -16.39 14.77 27.45
C ALA A 223 -16.16 15.31 26.02
N ARG A 224 -16.34 14.46 24.99
CA ARG A 224 -16.32 14.88 23.59
C ARG A 224 -17.47 15.82 23.26
N GLU A 225 -18.71 15.48 23.61
CA GLU A 225 -19.89 16.33 23.40
C GLU A 225 -19.73 17.70 24.09
N GLU A 226 -19.23 17.71 25.33
CA GLU A 226 -18.97 18.96 26.06
C GLU A 226 -17.88 19.80 25.38
N ALA A 227 -16.80 19.18 24.91
CA ALA A 227 -15.74 19.85 24.16
C ALA A 227 -16.27 20.45 22.84
N VAL A 228 -17.04 19.68 22.06
CA VAL A 228 -17.69 20.15 20.83
C VAL A 228 -18.62 21.32 21.12
N ARG A 229 -19.46 21.23 22.16
CA ARG A 229 -20.39 22.29 22.58
C ARG A 229 -19.67 23.57 23.02
N LYS A 230 -18.58 23.46 23.80
CA LYS A 230 -17.73 24.60 24.22
C LYS A 230 -17.14 25.33 23.01
N VAL A 231 -16.63 24.59 22.03
CA VAL A 231 -16.03 25.18 20.82
C VAL A 231 -17.10 25.82 19.93
N ALA A 232 -18.19 25.09 19.64
CA ALA A 232 -19.29 25.61 18.81
C ALA A 232 -19.94 26.87 19.43
N GLY A 233 -20.13 26.87 20.75
CA GLY A 233 -20.57 28.04 21.51
C GLY A 233 -19.62 29.22 21.35
N ALA A 234 -18.32 29.04 21.62
CA ALA A 234 -17.33 30.10 21.50
C ALA A 234 -17.23 30.70 20.08
N ILE A 235 -17.36 29.89 19.03
CA ILE A 235 -17.40 30.38 17.64
C ILE A 235 -18.65 31.23 17.40
N THR A 236 -19.80 30.78 17.91
CA THR A 236 -21.09 31.47 17.74
C THR A 236 -21.12 32.79 18.52
N GLU A 237 -20.65 32.79 19.77
CA GLU A 237 -20.44 33.98 20.61
C GLU A 237 -19.55 35.01 19.89
N THR A 238 -18.43 34.54 19.34
CA THR A 238 -17.45 35.37 18.62
C THR A 238 -18.04 35.97 17.34
N ALA A 239 -18.75 35.18 16.54
CA ALA A 239 -19.41 35.65 15.33
C ALA A 239 -20.51 36.70 15.64
N ALA A 240 -21.27 36.49 16.71
CA ALA A 240 -22.28 37.44 17.17
C ALA A 240 -21.65 38.76 17.68
N ALA A 241 -20.52 38.70 18.40
CA ALA A 241 -19.79 39.88 18.84
C ALA A 241 -19.24 40.69 17.65
N LEU A 242 -18.67 40.03 16.64
CA LEU A 242 -18.18 40.68 15.42
C LEU A 242 -19.31 41.32 14.60
N GLU A 243 -20.48 40.68 14.50
CA GLU A 243 -21.67 41.29 13.88
C GLU A 243 -22.16 42.51 14.67
N ALA A 244 -22.22 42.43 16.01
CA ALA A 244 -22.65 43.53 16.87
C ALA A 244 -21.69 44.75 16.79
N ALA A 245 -20.39 44.52 16.59
CA ALA A 245 -19.40 45.55 16.35
C ALA A 245 -19.42 46.13 14.91
N GLY A 246 -20.31 45.66 14.02
CA GLY A 246 -20.38 46.16 12.64
C GLY A 246 -19.44 45.47 11.64
N ARG A 247 -18.88 44.30 12.01
CA ARG A 247 -17.87 43.51 11.27
C ARG A 247 -16.51 44.22 11.09
N PRO A 248 -15.88 44.75 12.17
CA PRO A 248 -14.56 45.39 12.09
C PRO A 248 -13.51 44.40 11.56
N GLY A 249 -12.54 44.90 10.78
CA GLY A 249 -11.41 44.11 10.26
C GLY A 249 -11.73 42.99 9.25
N ILE A 250 -12.96 42.89 8.74
CA ILE A 250 -13.31 41.89 7.71
C ILE A 250 -12.44 42.07 6.46
N SER A 251 -11.57 41.11 6.20
CA SER A 251 -10.52 41.24 5.18
C SER A 251 -10.85 40.46 3.91
N THR A 252 -10.56 41.02 2.73
CA THR A 252 -10.55 40.27 1.46
C THR A 252 -9.32 39.37 1.40
N VAL A 253 -9.49 38.12 1.79
CA VAL A 253 -8.44 37.10 1.81
C VAL A 253 -8.32 36.44 0.43
N LYS A 254 -7.12 36.58 -0.16
CA LYS A 254 -6.68 35.85 -1.35
C LYS A 254 -5.51 34.95 -0.95
N ASP A 255 -5.76 33.64 -0.87
CA ASP A 255 -4.77 32.61 -0.58
C ASP A 255 -4.48 31.81 -1.88
N ARG A 256 -3.98 30.57 -1.81
CA ARG A 256 -3.72 29.73 -3.00
C ARG A 256 -4.94 29.46 -3.91
N PRO A 257 -6.19 29.36 -3.44
CA PRO A 257 -7.35 29.31 -4.31
C PRO A 257 -7.55 30.65 -5.04
N TYR A 258 -7.91 30.62 -6.31
CA TYR A 258 -8.17 31.85 -7.10
C TYR A 258 -9.37 32.67 -6.60
N GLU A 259 -10.33 32.03 -5.92
CA GLU A 259 -11.50 32.67 -5.33
C GLU A 259 -11.10 33.44 -4.06
N ALA A 260 -11.37 34.75 -4.01
CA ALA A 260 -11.20 35.55 -2.81
C ALA A 260 -12.36 35.35 -1.82
N ARG A 261 -12.09 35.38 -0.52
CA ARG A 261 -13.09 35.26 0.55
C ARG A 261 -13.04 36.45 1.50
N HIS A 262 -14.12 36.69 2.22
CA HIS A 262 -14.23 37.78 3.20
C HIS A 262 -14.45 37.18 4.58
N GLY A 263 -13.59 37.54 5.54
CA GLY A 263 -13.61 36.96 6.88
C GLY A 263 -12.41 37.35 7.73
N TRP A 264 -12.26 36.63 8.85
CA TRP A 264 -11.20 36.83 9.83
C TRP A 264 -10.35 35.57 10.00
N TRP A 265 -9.03 35.73 10.08
CA TRP A 265 -8.14 34.62 10.40
C TRP A 265 -8.14 34.35 11.89
N VAL A 266 -8.48 33.12 12.27
CA VAL A 266 -8.31 32.59 13.62
C VAL A 266 -7.05 31.76 13.62
N HIS A 267 -6.10 32.12 14.46
CA HIS A 267 -4.83 31.42 14.64
C HIS A 267 -4.90 30.53 15.89
N PHE A 268 -4.40 29.30 15.80
CA PHE A 268 -4.43 28.34 16.92
C PHE A 268 -3.03 28.02 17.41
N ASP A 269 -2.86 28.06 18.73
CA ASP A 269 -1.70 27.46 19.42
C ASP A 269 -2.11 26.11 20.01
N TRP A 270 -1.63 25.03 19.38
CA TRP A 270 -1.80 23.66 19.84
C TRP A 270 -0.63 23.17 20.72
N SER A 271 0.30 24.04 21.11
CA SER A 271 1.39 23.68 22.02
C SER A 271 0.85 23.23 23.38
N GLY A 272 1.54 22.26 24.00
CA GLY A 272 1.15 21.73 25.31
C GLY A 272 -0.18 20.98 25.35
N LEU A 273 -0.73 20.54 24.21
CA LEU A 273 -1.75 19.48 24.22
C LEU A 273 -1.16 18.19 24.84
N PRO A 274 -1.96 17.40 25.59
CA PRO A 274 -1.54 16.06 26.04
C PRO A 274 -1.17 15.16 24.85
N ASP A 275 -0.26 14.21 25.07
CA ASP A 275 0.13 13.25 24.03
C ASP A 275 -1.09 12.43 23.56
N ALA A 276 -1.34 12.48 22.24
CA ALA A 276 -2.41 11.75 21.59
C ALA A 276 -2.03 10.30 21.21
N THR A 277 -0.78 9.89 21.42
CA THR A 277 -0.30 8.54 21.08
C THR A 277 -1.09 7.43 21.79
N PRO A 278 -1.45 7.52 23.09
CA PRO A 278 -2.26 6.49 23.73
C PRO A 278 -3.66 6.37 23.10
N LEU A 279 -4.24 7.46 22.59
CA LEU A 279 -5.54 7.48 21.88
C LEU A 279 -5.51 6.77 20.52
N ARG A 280 -4.32 6.39 20.04
CA ARG A 280 -4.10 5.66 18.78
C ARG A 280 -3.81 4.17 19.00
N THR A 281 -3.84 3.70 20.24
CA THR A 281 -3.66 2.29 20.57
C THR A 281 -5.02 1.60 20.46
N PRO A 282 -5.24 0.71 19.48
CA PRO A 282 -6.49 -0.03 19.38
C PRO A 282 -6.66 -0.97 20.58
N PRO A 283 -7.90 -1.41 20.90
CA PRO A 283 -8.13 -2.48 21.86
C PRO A 283 -7.54 -3.81 21.36
N ASP A 284 -7.43 -4.81 22.26
CA ASP A 284 -7.00 -6.18 21.96
C ASP A 284 -7.99 -6.90 21.02
N MET A 285 -7.88 -6.58 19.74
CA MET A 285 -8.78 -6.97 18.66
C MET A 285 -8.06 -7.94 17.71
N PRO A 286 -8.73 -8.99 17.17
CA PRO A 286 -8.10 -9.98 16.29
C PRO A 286 -7.81 -9.42 14.88
N THR A 287 -6.84 -8.52 14.80
CA THR A 287 -6.38 -7.80 13.60
C THR A 287 -5.52 -8.64 12.65
N GLY A 288 -5.31 -9.94 12.91
CA GLY A 288 -4.39 -10.80 12.14
C GLY A 288 -4.70 -10.96 10.64
N HIS A 289 -5.86 -10.48 10.17
CA HIS A 289 -6.22 -10.41 8.74
C HIS A 289 -5.88 -9.04 8.10
N LEU A 290 -5.56 -8.02 8.90
CA LEU A 290 -5.22 -6.66 8.49
C LEU A 290 -3.70 -6.55 8.27
N TYR A 291 -3.22 -7.06 7.13
CA TYR A 291 -1.80 -7.05 6.75
C TYR A 291 -1.13 -5.69 6.96
N ALA A 292 -0.17 -5.65 7.89
CA ALA A 292 0.74 -4.52 8.14
C ALA A 292 0.05 -3.13 8.14
N GLY A 293 -1.21 -3.09 8.56
CA GLY A 293 -2.04 -1.89 8.47
C GLY A 293 -1.54 -0.83 9.45
N GLN A 294 -1.59 0.44 9.02
CA GLN A 294 -1.25 1.55 9.90
C GLN A 294 -2.53 2.12 10.53
N TRP A 295 -2.59 2.07 11.86
CA TRP A 295 -3.59 2.79 12.63
C TRP A 295 -3.32 4.29 12.59
N ARG A 296 -4.35 5.07 12.28
CA ARG A 296 -4.30 6.54 12.17
C ARG A 296 -5.49 7.15 12.90
N GLY A 297 -5.21 8.01 13.88
CA GLY A 297 -6.24 8.83 14.51
C GLY A 297 -6.46 10.10 13.69
N ALA A 298 -7.70 10.42 13.34
CA ALA A 298 -8.06 11.58 12.53
C ALA A 298 -8.08 12.90 13.33
N ALA A 299 -6.96 13.25 13.96
CA ALA A 299 -6.81 14.53 14.68
C ALA A 299 -6.65 15.68 13.68
N TYR A 300 -7.60 16.61 13.66
CA TYR A 300 -7.57 17.81 12.82
C TYR A 300 -7.25 19.04 13.67
N HIS A 301 -5.97 19.45 13.68
CA HIS A 301 -5.49 20.63 14.38
C HIS A 301 -4.88 21.61 13.37
N PRO A 302 -5.68 22.53 12.78
CA PRO A 302 -5.17 23.50 11.81
C PRO A 302 -4.45 24.65 12.52
N ASP A 303 -3.32 25.13 11.97
CA ASP A 303 -2.60 26.29 12.51
C ASP A 303 -3.42 27.59 12.38
N ARG A 304 -4.27 27.68 11.34
CA ARG A 304 -5.22 28.77 11.13
C ARG A 304 -6.48 28.32 10.40
N ILE A 305 -7.60 29.00 10.64
CA ILE A 305 -8.82 28.86 9.84
C ILE A 305 -9.49 30.22 9.62
N LEU A 306 -10.22 30.37 8.52
CA LEU A 306 -10.91 31.61 8.19
C LEU A 306 -12.37 31.54 8.67
N LEU A 307 -12.78 32.42 9.59
CA LEU A 307 -14.19 32.62 9.95
C LEU A 307 -14.86 33.44 8.84
N VAL A 308 -15.84 32.85 8.16
CA VAL A 308 -16.52 33.44 7.00
C VAL A 308 -18.04 33.42 7.16
N ARG A 309 -18.70 34.43 6.59
CA ARG A 309 -20.15 34.42 6.41
C ARG A 309 -20.50 33.69 5.12
N ARG A 310 -21.34 32.65 5.22
CA ARG A 310 -21.77 31.82 4.08
C ARG A 310 -22.90 32.50 3.30
N PRO A 311 -23.20 32.08 2.05
CA PRO A 311 -24.31 32.64 1.27
C PRO A 311 -25.70 32.53 1.94
N SER A 312 -25.89 31.58 2.87
CA SER A 312 -27.08 31.45 3.70
C SER A 312 -27.21 32.53 4.80
N GLY A 313 -26.24 33.44 4.92
CA GLY A 313 -26.15 34.44 5.98
C GLY A 313 -25.58 33.92 7.31
N ALA A 314 -25.53 32.60 7.49
CA ALA A 314 -24.94 31.94 8.66
C ALA A 314 -23.40 31.93 8.62
N TYR A 315 -22.78 31.82 9.79
CA TYR A 315 -21.32 31.70 9.90
C TYR A 315 -20.84 30.27 9.71
N GLY A 316 -19.65 30.14 9.14
CA GLY A 316 -18.93 28.89 8.96
C GLY A 316 -17.43 29.13 8.90
N LEU A 317 -16.67 28.04 8.75
CA LEU A 317 -15.21 28.09 8.77
C LEU A 317 -14.66 27.55 7.44
N ALA A 318 -13.70 28.26 6.86
CA ALA A 318 -13.06 27.91 5.61
C ALA A 318 -11.56 27.67 5.80
N SER A 319 -11.06 26.57 5.22
CA SER A 319 -9.63 26.27 5.16
C SER A 319 -9.20 26.04 3.71
N VAL A 320 -7.93 26.29 3.40
CA VAL A 320 -7.38 25.95 2.08
C VAL A 320 -7.06 24.47 2.05
N THR A 321 -7.61 23.76 1.07
CA THR A 321 -7.27 22.37 0.77
C THR A 321 -6.65 22.24 -0.60
N SER A 322 -5.85 21.19 -0.79
CA SER A 322 -5.18 20.86 -2.04
C SER A 322 -5.66 19.52 -2.56
N GLU A 323 -6.03 19.46 -3.84
CA GLU A 323 -6.44 18.26 -4.54
C GLU A 323 -5.42 17.93 -5.64
N SER A 324 -4.88 16.71 -5.60
CA SER A 324 -4.01 16.18 -6.66
C SER A 324 -4.86 15.87 -7.90
N ILE A 325 -4.61 16.57 -9.00
CA ILE A 325 -5.27 16.37 -10.29
C ILE A 325 -4.27 15.81 -11.32
N ALA A 326 -4.79 15.29 -12.44
CA ALA A 326 -3.98 14.71 -13.52
C ALA A 326 -2.95 13.67 -13.02
N ASN A 327 -3.41 12.68 -12.24
CA ASN A 327 -2.59 11.59 -11.69
C ASN A 327 -1.36 12.04 -10.88
N GLY A 328 -1.45 13.18 -10.19
CA GLY A 328 -0.35 13.73 -9.38
C GLY A 328 0.52 14.77 -10.08
N MET A 329 0.29 15.04 -11.37
CA MET A 329 1.09 16.01 -12.14
C MET A 329 0.74 17.47 -11.84
N ALA A 330 -0.40 17.75 -11.22
CA ALA A 330 -0.78 19.12 -10.83
C ALA A 330 -1.60 19.14 -9.53
N THR A 331 -1.61 20.30 -8.86
CA THR A 331 -2.36 20.51 -7.62
C THR A 331 -3.37 21.64 -7.80
N ARG A 332 -4.65 21.37 -7.53
CA ARG A 332 -5.71 22.38 -7.48
C ARG A 332 -5.97 22.77 -6.04
N TYR A 333 -5.92 24.07 -5.72
CA TYR A 333 -6.31 24.59 -4.42
C TYR A 333 -7.77 25.01 -4.43
N LYS A 334 -8.50 24.71 -3.35
CA LYS A 334 -9.89 25.11 -3.16
C LYS A 334 -10.17 25.44 -1.69
N TRP A 335 -11.13 26.34 -1.46
CA TRP A 335 -11.71 26.52 -0.13
C TRP A 335 -12.53 25.29 0.24
N TRP A 336 -12.25 24.74 1.41
CA TRP A 336 -13.10 23.74 2.05
C TRP A 336 -13.83 24.40 3.20
N GLU A 337 -15.13 24.62 3.00
CA GLU A 337 -16.05 25.16 4.00
C GLU A 337 -16.57 24.05 4.91
N ARG A 338 -16.75 24.39 6.19
CA ARG A 338 -17.40 23.56 7.21
C ARG A 338 -18.35 24.41 8.03
N GLU A 339 -19.39 23.76 8.53
CA GLU A 339 -20.25 24.35 9.55
C GLU A 339 -19.56 24.33 10.92
N ILE A 340 -19.98 25.25 11.80
CA ILE A 340 -19.38 25.45 13.13
C ILE A 340 -19.28 24.13 13.91
N GLU A 341 -20.38 23.38 13.95
CA GLU A 341 -20.42 22.09 14.64
C GLU A 341 -19.54 21.05 13.94
N GLY A 342 -19.62 20.93 12.61
CA GLY A 342 -18.80 19.99 11.84
C GLY A 342 -17.29 20.26 11.92
N PHE A 343 -16.87 21.49 12.21
CA PHE A 343 -15.48 21.81 12.57
C PHE A 343 -15.17 21.39 14.02
N ALA A 344 -16.01 21.78 14.98
CA ALA A 344 -15.81 21.45 16.39
C ALA A 344 -15.73 19.92 16.64
N GLN A 345 -16.59 19.14 15.97
CA GLN A 345 -16.58 17.67 15.97
C GLN A 345 -15.28 17.04 15.45
N ALA A 346 -14.50 17.76 14.63
CA ALA A 346 -13.26 17.26 14.03
C ALA A 346 -11.99 17.59 14.82
N LEU A 347 -12.03 18.62 15.67
CA LEU A 347 -10.92 18.93 16.58
C LEU A 347 -10.72 17.78 17.60
N VAL A 348 -11.81 17.20 18.09
CA VAL A 348 -11.78 16.08 19.04
C VAL A 348 -11.98 14.77 18.26
N PRO A 349 -10.92 13.93 18.11
CA PRO A 349 -10.94 12.80 17.19
C PRO A 349 -11.96 11.74 17.65
N GLU A 350 -12.93 11.45 16.78
CA GLU A 350 -13.96 10.43 17.02
C GLU A 350 -13.45 9.02 16.72
N ARG A 351 -12.57 8.88 15.71
CA ARG A 351 -12.26 7.60 15.08
C ARG A 351 -10.76 7.31 14.95
N LEU A 352 -10.46 6.03 15.11
CA LEU A 352 -9.16 5.41 14.88
C LEU A 352 -9.33 4.44 13.71
N ASP A 353 -8.69 4.76 12.58
CA ASP A 353 -8.85 4.04 11.31
C ASP A 353 -7.62 3.19 11.03
N CYS A 354 -7.82 1.92 10.66
CA CYS A 354 -6.77 1.04 10.14
C CYS A 354 -6.80 1.09 8.62
N HIS A 355 -5.75 1.62 7.99
CA HIS A 355 -5.61 1.58 6.54
C HIS A 355 -4.89 0.31 6.09
N ALA A 356 -5.39 -0.33 5.03
CA ALA A 356 -4.71 -1.47 4.43
C ALA A 356 -3.37 -1.06 3.81
N ALA A 357 -2.34 -1.91 3.94
CA ALA A 357 -1.03 -1.65 3.36
C ALA A 357 -1.14 -1.32 1.85
N HIS A 358 -0.46 -0.25 1.44
CA HIS A 358 -0.41 0.26 0.06
C HIS A 358 -1.71 0.83 -0.53
N THR A 359 -2.78 1.04 0.26
CA THR A 359 -3.97 1.77 -0.21
C THR A 359 -4.42 2.84 0.79
N PHE A 360 -5.26 3.77 0.34
CA PHE A 360 -5.95 4.72 1.24
C PHE A 360 -7.24 4.13 1.84
N GLN A 361 -7.61 2.90 1.48
CA GLN A 361 -8.85 2.28 1.94
C GLN A 361 -8.78 1.99 3.45
N VAL A 362 -9.76 2.53 4.18
CA VAL A 362 -10.01 2.16 5.58
C VAL A 362 -10.54 0.73 5.58
N ALA A 363 -9.82 -0.16 6.26
CA ALA A 363 -10.19 -1.57 6.41
C ALA A 363 -11.04 -1.79 7.67
N VAL A 364 -10.76 -1.06 8.76
CA VAL A 364 -11.55 -1.02 10.00
C VAL A 364 -11.53 0.39 10.56
N SER A 365 -12.66 0.84 11.13
CA SER A 365 -12.82 2.12 11.83
C SER A 365 -13.37 1.87 13.23
N LEU A 366 -12.69 2.34 14.26
CA LEU A 366 -13.10 2.18 15.66
C LEU A 366 -13.42 3.55 16.29
N ARG A 367 -14.44 3.64 17.14
CA ARG A 367 -14.67 4.85 17.96
C ARG A 367 -13.61 4.94 19.04
N ILE A 368 -12.88 6.06 19.09
CA ILE A 368 -11.87 6.33 20.13
C ILE A 368 -12.52 6.37 21.51
N THR A 369 -13.72 6.95 21.60
CA THR A 369 -14.47 7.02 22.87
C THR A 369 -14.73 5.64 23.47
N ASP A 370 -14.89 4.58 22.66
CA ASP A 370 -15.20 3.22 23.12
C ASP A 370 -14.01 2.45 23.73
N HIS A 371 -12.77 2.89 23.53
CA HIS A 371 -11.58 2.14 23.98
C HIS A 371 -10.48 2.98 24.65
N ALA A 372 -10.44 4.30 24.45
CA ALA A 372 -9.46 5.15 25.11
C ALA A 372 -9.68 5.21 26.62
N ASP A 373 -8.60 5.20 27.40
CA ASP A 373 -8.66 5.42 28.85
C ASP A 373 -9.21 6.84 29.13
N PRO A 374 -10.29 7.00 29.92
CA PRO A 374 -10.81 8.31 30.32
C PRO A 374 -9.79 9.20 31.05
N ALA A 375 -8.78 8.61 31.70
CA ALA A 375 -7.67 9.36 32.31
C ALA A 375 -6.81 10.08 31.26
N VAL A 376 -6.82 9.63 30.00
CA VAL A 376 -6.13 10.28 28.87
C VAL A 376 -7.10 11.07 28.00
N PHE A 377 -8.24 10.46 27.61
CA PHE A 377 -9.17 11.08 26.66
C PHE A 377 -9.85 12.33 27.22
N VAL A 378 -10.31 12.31 28.48
CA VAL A 378 -11.06 13.45 29.05
C VAL A 378 -10.17 14.70 29.20
N PRO A 379 -8.93 14.63 29.75
CA PRO A 379 -8.02 15.78 29.76
C PRO A 379 -7.63 16.27 28.37
N TYR A 380 -7.47 15.35 27.40
CA TYR A 380 -7.18 15.71 26.01
C TYR A 380 -8.34 16.50 25.38
N ALA A 381 -9.58 16.01 25.49
CA ALA A 381 -10.76 16.67 24.91
C ALA A 381 -10.98 18.07 25.50
N ASP A 382 -10.83 18.24 26.82
CA ASP A 382 -10.93 19.56 27.45
C ASP A 382 -9.75 20.47 27.09
N ALA A 383 -8.52 19.95 26.95
CA ALA A 383 -7.38 20.74 26.46
C ALA A 383 -7.59 21.27 25.04
N VAL A 384 -8.06 20.42 24.11
CA VAL A 384 -8.42 20.82 22.74
C VAL A 384 -9.51 21.89 22.75
N ALA A 385 -10.58 21.69 23.53
CA ALA A 385 -11.67 22.66 23.65
C ALA A 385 -11.19 24.01 24.17
N ARG A 386 -10.40 24.02 25.25
CA ARG A 386 -9.85 25.25 25.84
C ARG A 386 -8.96 26.02 24.87
N ARG A 387 -8.07 25.34 24.13
CA ARG A 387 -7.20 25.98 23.12
C ARG A 387 -8.01 26.59 21.98
N ALA A 388 -8.99 25.85 21.45
CA ALA A 388 -9.87 26.36 20.39
C ALA A 388 -10.73 27.55 20.86
N THR A 389 -11.40 27.44 22.01
CA THR A 389 -12.19 28.54 22.60
C THR A 389 -11.33 29.77 22.87
N ALA A 390 -10.09 29.61 23.33
CA ALA A 390 -9.17 30.73 23.55
C ALA A 390 -8.83 31.45 22.24
N ALA A 391 -8.56 30.73 21.15
CA ALA A 391 -8.25 31.32 19.84
C ALA A 391 -9.41 32.19 19.29
N PHE A 392 -10.65 31.71 19.35
CA PHE A 392 -11.81 32.50 18.90
C PHE A 392 -12.04 33.74 19.78
N ARG A 393 -11.90 33.61 21.12
CA ARG A 393 -12.05 34.74 22.04
C ARG A 393 -10.94 35.78 21.92
N ALA A 394 -9.71 35.36 21.66
CA ALA A 394 -8.59 36.27 21.40
C ALA A 394 -8.86 37.13 20.16
N MET A 395 -9.28 36.51 19.04
CA MET A 395 -9.65 37.23 17.82
C MET A 395 -10.77 38.26 18.08
N ALA A 396 -11.80 37.92 18.86
CA ALA A 396 -12.86 38.87 19.21
C ALA A 396 -12.33 40.10 19.96
N ALA A 397 -11.41 39.89 20.91
CA ALA A 397 -10.79 40.96 21.69
C ALA A 397 -9.82 41.83 20.86
N GLU A 398 -9.03 41.22 19.97
CA GLU A 398 -8.14 41.93 19.04
C GLU A 398 -8.92 42.88 18.13
N GLN A 399 -10.07 42.44 17.59
CA GLN A 399 -10.91 43.30 16.76
C GLN A 399 -11.54 44.45 17.56
N ALA A 400 -12.02 44.19 18.78
CA ALA A 400 -12.58 45.24 19.65
C ALA A 400 -11.55 46.31 20.09
N LEU A 401 -10.26 45.96 20.12
CA LEU A 401 -9.16 46.91 20.36
C LEU A 401 -8.67 47.63 19.09
N SER A 402 -9.11 47.19 17.90
CA SER A 402 -8.72 47.77 16.61
C SER A 402 -9.63 48.89 16.12
N ASP A 403 -10.63 49.30 16.90
CA ASP A 403 -11.50 50.48 16.68
C ASP A 403 -11.13 51.67 17.60
N PRO A 404 -9.94 52.29 17.49
CA PRO A 404 -9.71 53.61 18.07
C PRO A 404 -10.18 54.73 17.13
N GLU A 405 -11.09 55.56 17.65
CA GLU A 405 -11.21 57.00 17.33
C GLU A 405 -11.26 57.39 15.84
N ASP A 406 -12.45 57.30 15.23
CA ASP A 406 -12.81 58.13 14.05
C ASP A 406 -14.29 58.54 14.05
N THR A 407 -14.76 59.03 15.21
CA THR A 407 -16.09 59.67 15.37
C THR A 407 -16.02 60.92 16.26
N THR A 408 -15.56 62.03 15.67
CA THR A 408 -15.83 63.42 16.10
C THR A 408 -16.14 64.28 14.89
#